data_AF-A0A7V6FFL3-F1
#
_entry.id   AF-A0A7V6FFL3-F1
#
_cell.length_a   1.000
_cell.length_b   1.000
_cell.length_c   1.000
_cell.angle_alpha   90.00
_cell.angle_beta   90.00
_cell.angle_gamma   90.00
#
_symmetry.space_group_name_H-M   'P 1'
#
loop_
_entity.id
_entity.type
_entity.pdbx_description
1 polymer ?
#
loop_
_entity_poly.entity_id
_entity_poly.type
_entity_poly.pdbx_seq_one_letter_code
_entity_poly.pdbx_strand_id
1 'polypeptide(L)'
;MNETQERGQWSDKLGFLMAVIGSAVGLGNIWRYPYLLYKDGGGAFLVPYFVAIITAGIPLVLLEYGFGHKFRGSAPLSYTRANRKFEWIGWVPAFASMVILSYYCVILSWAFNYLIKSFSFGWTQDPNAYFFDEFLGLSSSPFDFSGFSLPIMVGIVLIWGINWYYTYRGVSSGIEKVNKFMMPALVTIMVIIVIRGVTLEGATLGLNALFTPDFSRLGDIRVWLDAYGQVFFSLSLAMGALITYASYLPRKTDLNNSAFITAFANCGFEFLAAIGVFGILGYMATQQNVPIDDVVTQSVGLAFVAFPQVLLLMGPFWGKLMGVLFFTSLIFAGITSSLSLIETFTSSFIDKTGIERKKVATVAGLIGLASSLAYASGAGLYLLDIIDHYVNAYVIVTLGMVEAILIGWVVGASKMRAHANEISYIRLGAWWEIMIKFVTPIVLFVMLALSIVQEIRTGYEGYPTSALLLYGVLMIVIAVVFGIVMQARGWNNPAMVKYDGYEHDYYELEQKR
;
A
#
# COMPACT_ATOMS: atom_id res chain seq x y z
N MET A 1 -8.83 12.38 -36.91
CA MET A 1 -9.95 11.98 -36.03
C MET A 1 -9.35 11.10 -34.95
N ASN A 2 -9.11 11.64 -33.75
CA ASN A 2 -8.75 10.79 -32.61
C ASN A 2 -10.07 10.25 -32.05
N GLU A 3 -10.39 9.00 -32.37
CA GLU A 3 -11.36 8.25 -31.60
C GLU A 3 -11.00 8.40 -30.12
N THR A 4 -11.93 8.90 -29.31
CA THR A 4 -11.80 8.92 -27.86
C THR A 4 -11.54 7.49 -27.42
N GLN A 5 -10.29 7.18 -27.06
CA GLN A 5 -9.90 5.85 -26.59
C GLN A 5 -10.79 5.53 -25.37
N GLU A 6 -11.71 4.58 -25.51
CA GLU A 6 -12.63 4.26 -24.43
C GLU A 6 -11.85 3.82 -23.19
N ARG A 7 -12.12 4.47 -22.06
CA ARG A 7 -11.47 4.14 -20.79
C ARG A 7 -11.79 2.68 -20.46
N GLY A 8 -10.76 1.91 -20.10
CA GLY A 8 -10.94 0.50 -19.70
C GLY A 8 -11.97 0.35 -18.59
N GLN A 9 -12.65 -0.79 -18.55
CA GLN A 9 -13.64 -1.11 -17.53
C GLN A 9 -13.28 -2.44 -16.87
N TRP A 10 -13.73 -2.60 -15.63
CA TRP A 10 -13.75 -3.92 -14.99
C TRP A 10 -14.77 -4.82 -15.68
N SER A 11 -14.47 -6.11 -15.81
CA SER A 11 -15.37 -7.07 -16.47
C SER A 11 -16.57 -7.41 -15.60
N ASP A 12 -16.40 -7.42 -14.27
CA ASP A 12 -17.47 -7.61 -13.30
C ASP A 12 -17.11 -7.03 -11.91
N LYS A 13 -18.10 -7.01 -10.99
CA LYS A 13 -17.92 -6.50 -9.61
C LYS A 13 -16.89 -7.31 -8.83
N LEU A 14 -16.79 -8.62 -9.06
CA LEU A 14 -15.82 -9.47 -8.36
C LEU A 14 -14.39 -9.11 -8.75
N GLY A 15 -14.15 -8.82 -10.04
CA GLY A 15 -12.87 -8.37 -10.56
C GLY A 15 -12.42 -7.04 -9.96
N PHE A 16 -13.34 -6.09 -9.85
CA PHE A 16 -13.09 -4.85 -9.12
C PHE A 16 -12.75 -5.11 -7.65
N LEU A 17 -13.57 -5.87 -6.93
CA LEU A 17 -13.34 -6.15 -5.51
C LEU A 17 -12.00 -6.85 -5.28
N MET A 18 -11.66 -7.87 -6.09
CA MET A 18 -10.38 -8.56 -5.98
C MET A 18 -9.21 -7.62 -6.27
N ALA A 19 -9.33 -6.73 -7.26
CA ALA A 19 -8.28 -5.77 -7.56
C ALA A 19 -8.08 -4.74 -6.44
N VAL A 20 -9.16 -4.22 -5.84
CA VAL A 20 -9.00 -3.24 -4.76
C VAL A 20 -8.59 -3.91 -3.44
N ILE A 21 -9.11 -5.10 -3.12
CA ILE A 21 -8.63 -5.86 -1.97
C ILE A 21 -7.14 -6.21 -2.17
N GLY A 22 -6.73 -6.58 -3.39
CA GLY A 22 -5.31 -6.83 -3.69
C GLY A 22 -4.43 -5.59 -3.69
N SER A 23 -5.01 -4.40 -3.89
CA SER A 23 -4.34 -3.12 -3.65
C SER A 23 -4.15 -2.82 -2.17
N ALA A 24 -5.10 -3.22 -1.32
CA ALA A 24 -5.05 -2.97 0.12
C ALA A 24 -4.20 -4.03 0.86
N VAL A 25 -4.37 -5.31 0.50
CA VAL A 25 -3.61 -6.40 1.06
C VAL A 25 -2.23 -6.46 0.40
N GLY A 26 -1.26 -5.84 1.06
CA GLY A 26 0.13 -5.79 0.65
C GLY A 26 1.08 -6.54 1.57
N LEU A 27 2.38 -6.34 1.33
CA LEU A 27 3.47 -6.94 2.10
C LEU A 27 3.41 -6.55 3.60
N GLY A 28 3.05 -5.29 3.87
CA GLY A 28 2.96 -4.77 5.23
C GLY A 28 1.91 -5.49 6.09
N ASN A 29 0.85 -6.02 5.50
CA ASN A 29 -0.17 -6.77 6.22
C ASN A 29 0.39 -8.06 6.86
N ILE A 30 1.45 -8.63 6.27
CA ILE A 30 2.00 -9.94 6.67
C ILE A 30 3.10 -9.80 7.72
N TRP A 31 3.95 -8.77 7.66
CA TRP A 31 5.06 -8.61 8.61
C TRP A 31 5.03 -7.32 9.43
N ARG A 32 4.52 -6.22 8.88
CA ARG A 32 4.54 -4.91 9.56
C ARG A 32 3.41 -4.82 10.57
N TYR A 33 2.18 -5.14 10.15
CA TYR A 33 1.02 -5.13 11.04
C TYR A 33 1.21 -6.02 12.29
N PRO A 34 1.66 -7.29 12.19
CA PRO A 34 1.89 -8.11 13.38
C PRO A 34 2.95 -7.52 14.32
N TYR A 35 4.02 -6.96 13.76
CA TYR A 35 5.06 -6.30 14.55
C TYR A 35 4.52 -5.07 15.30
N LEU A 36 3.76 -4.19 14.64
CA LEU A 36 3.15 -3.01 15.27
C LEU A 36 2.14 -3.42 16.35
N LEU A 37 1.26 -4.39 16.04
CA LEU A 37 0.29 -4.92 16.98
C LEU A 37 0.97 -5.38 18.27
N TYR A 38 2.10 -6.08 18.18
CA TYR A 38 2.88 -6.49 19.33
C TYR A 38 3.59 -5.32 20.05
N LYS A 39 4.40 -4.56 19.32
CA LYS A 39 5.25 -3.47 19.86
C LYS A 39 4.43 -2.41 20.59
N ASP A 40 3.24 -2.11 20.10
CA ASP A 40 2.42 -1.00 20.57
C ASP A 40 1.36 -1.39 21.61
N GLY A 41 1.64 -2.47 22.35
CA GLY A 41 0.87 -2.88 23.52
C GLY A 41 -0.04 -4.09 23.30
N GLY A 42 0.29 -4.94 22.32
CA GLY A 42 -0.46 -6.16 22.03
C GLY A 42 -1.93 -5.85 21.76
N GLY A 43 -2.82 -6.52 22.50
CA GLY A 43 -4.27 -6.34 22.36
C GLY A 43 -4.75 -4.90 22.57
N ALA A 44 -3.98 -4.05 23.27
CA ALA A 44 -4.36 -2.65 23.48
C ALA A 44 -4.27 -1.82 22.17
N PHE A 45 -3.33 -2.13 21.27
CA PHE A 45 -3.16 -1.43 19.98
C PHE A 45 -4.41 -1.54 19.08
N LEU A 46 -5.26 -2.53 19.31
CA LEU A 46 -6.52 -2.66 18.57
C LEU A 46 -7.46 -1.47 18.78
N VAL A 47 -7.39 -0.80 19.93
CA VAL A 47 -8.18 0.41 20.21
C VAL A 47 -7.82 1.54 19.23
N PRO A 48 -6.58 2.05 19.19
CA PRO A 48 -6.21 3.12 18.25
C PRO A 48 -6.34 2.68 16.79
N TYR A 49 -6.07 1.40 16.47
CA TYR A 49 -6.23 0.87 15.12
C TYR A 49 -7.70 0.89 14.64
N PHE A 50 -8.65 0.41 15.44
CA PHE A 50 -10.08 0.49 15.08
C PHE A 50 -10.60 1.92 15.06
N VAL A 51 -10.12 2.79 15.95
CA VAL A 51 -10.42 4.22 15.89
C VAL A 51 -9.97 4.78 14.54
N ALA A 52 -8.72 4.52 14.13
CA ALA A 52 -8.19 4.98 12.84
C ALA A 52 -9.00 4.48 11.64
N ILE A 53 -9.46 3.22 11.66
CA ILE A 53 -10.33 2.67 10.61
C ILE A 53 -11.66 3.44 10.53
N ILE A 54 -12.30 3.73 11.66
CA ILE A 54 -13.63 4.34 11.69
C ILE A 54 -13.57 5.84 11.40
N THR A 55 -12.53 6.53 11.86
CA THR A 55 -12.39 7.99 11.74
C THR A 55 -11.69 8.44 10.48
N ALA A 56 -10.84 7.61 9.87
CA ALA A 56 -10.09 7.96 8.66
C ALA A 56 -10.17 6.89 7.58
N GLY A 57 -9.94 5.61 7.92
CA GLY A 57 -9.87 4.51 6.95
C GLY A 57 -11.11 4.39 6.05
N ILE A 58 -12.21 3.90 6.62
CA ILE A 58 -13.49 3.71 5.90
C ILE A 58 -14.00 5.05 5.30
N PRO A 59 -13.99 6.18 6.04
CA PRO A 59 -14.42 7.46 5.46
C PRO A 59 -13.67 7.84 4.18
N LEU A 60 -12.33 7.71 4.16
CA LEU A 60 -11.52 8.05 2.99
C LEU A 60 -11.66 7.04 1.85
N VAL A 61 -11.77 5.74 2.12
CA VAL A 61 -12.09 4.76 1.06
C VAL A 61 -13.39 5.14 0.35
N LEU A 62 -14.44 5.46 1.11
CA LEU A 62 -15.72 5.92 0.58
C LEU A 62 -15.59 7.22 -0.22
N LEU A 63 -14.77 8.15 0.27
CA LEU A 63 -14.50 9.43 -0.39
C LEU A 63 -13.82 9.23 -1.75
N GLU A 64 -12.72 8.48 -1.78
CA GLU A 64 -11.92 8.22 -2.99
C GLU A 64 -12.72 7.40 -4.01
N TYR A 65 -13.48 6.39 -3.56
CA TYR A 65 -14.38 5.62 -4.43
C TYR A 65 -15.43 6.53 -5.06
N GLY A 66 -16.12 7.31 -4.23
CA GLY A 66 -17.13 8.26 -4.69
C GLY A 66 -16.54 9.25 -5.68
N PHE A 67 -15.37 9.81 -5.37
CA PHE A 67 -14.71 10.84 -6.18
C PHE A 67 -14.27 10.30 -7.54
N GLY A 68 -13.56 9.18 -7.56
CA GLY A 68 -13.14 8.51 -8.80
C GLY A 68 -14.31 8.04 -9.65
N HIS A 69 -15.32 7.45 -9.02
CA HIS A 69 -16.54 7.01 -9.72
C HIS A 69 -17.31 8.18 -10.33
N LYS A 70 -17.46 9.29 -9.58
CA LYS A 70 -18.18 10.48 -10.04
C LYS A 70 -17.47 11.15 -11.20
N PHE A 71 -16.18 11.47 -11.03
CA PHE A 71 -15.44 12.25 -12.00
C PHE A 71 -14.77 11.43 -13.09
N ARG A 72 -14.82 10.09 -13.06
CA ARG A 72 -14.48 9.19 -14.19
C ARG A 72 -13.07 9.37 -14.75
N GLY A 73 -12.09 9.65 -13.90
CA GLY A 73 -10.69 9.80 -14.31
C GLY A 73 -9.70 9.29 -13.28
N SER A 74 -8.45 9.15 -13.68
CA SER A 74 -7.33 9.05 -12.72
C SER A 74 -7.33 10.24 -11.75
N ALA A 75 -6.56 10.17 -10.68
CA ALA A 75 -6.51 11.24 -9.68
C ALA A 75 -6.33 12.64 -10.30
N PRO A 76 -5.33 12.93 -11.17
CA PRO A 76 -5.20 14.26 -11.79
C PRO A 76 -6.43 14.70 -12.59
N LEU A 77 -7.00 13.80 -13.39
CA LEU A 77 -8.16 14.11 -14.21
C LEU A 77 -9.41 14.38 -13.35
N SER A 78 -9.61 13.57 -12.30
CA SER A 78 -10.72 13.75 -11.37
C SER A 78 -10.64 15.08 -10.60
N TYR A 79 -9.46 15.43 -10.10
CA TYR A 79 -9.23 16.75 -9.49
C TYR A 79 -9.44 17.90 -10.48
N THR A 80 -8.98 17.75 -11.73
CA THR A 80 -9.15 18.78 -12.77
C THR A 80 -10.62 19.00 -13.13
N ARG A 81 -11.40 17.92 -13.23
CA ARG A 81 -12.85 17.97 -13.50
C ARG A 81 -13.63 18.56 -12.33
N ALA A 82 -13.18 18.35 -11.10
CA ALA A 82 -13.74 19.02 -9.93
C ALA A 82 -13.41 20.52 -9.92
N ASN A 83 -12.14 20.87 -10.11
CA ASN A 83 -11.65 22.23 -10.30
C ASN A 83 -10.25 22.22 -10.91
N ARG A 84 -10.06 22.89 -12.05
CA ARG A 84 -8.78 22.94 -12.77
C ARG A 84 -7.59 23.40 -11.90
N LYS A 85 -7.81 24.21 -10.87
CA LYS A 85 -6.74 24.66 -9.96
C LYS A 85 -6.19 23.54 -9.06
N PHE A 86 -6.89 22.43 -8.95
CA PHE A 86 -6.54 21.31 -8.08
C PHE A 86 -5.82 20.17 -8.80
N GLU A 87 -5.53 20.31 -10.10
CA GLU A 87 -4.87 19.25 -10.87
C GLU A 87 -3.59 18.72 -10.20
N TRP A 88 -2.73 19.62 -9.71
CA TRP A 88 -1.46 19.26 -9.08
C TRP A 88 -1.63 18.28 -7.91
N ILE A 89 -2.74 18.35 -7.17
CA ILE A 89 -3.03 17.49 -6.02
C ILE A 89 -3.21 16.03 -6.45
N GLY A 90 -3.67 15.78 -7.68
CA GLY A 90 -3.74 14.42 -8.22
C GLY A 90 -2.39 13.89 -8.73
N TRP A 91 -1.45 14.78 -9.08
CA TRP A 91 -0.13 14.38 -9.59
C TRP A 91 0.86 14.02 -8.50
N VAL A 92 0.79 14.68 -7.33
CA VAL A 92 1.62 14.34 -6.17
C VAL A 92 1.45 12.86 -5.76
N PRO A 93 0.24 12.31 -5.54
CA PRO A 93 0.05 10.89 -5.23
C PRO A 93 0.43 9.96 -6.38
N ALA A 94 0.23 10.37 -7.65
CA ALA A 94 0.68 9.58 -8.78
C ALA A 94 2.21 9.43 -8.77
N PHE A 95 2.95 10.52 -8.52
CA PHE A 95 4.40 10.49 -8.37
C PHE A 95 4.83 9.68 -7.14
N ALA A 96 4.20 9.91 -5.98
CA ALA A 96 4.47 9.18 -4.75
C ALA A 96 4.28 7.67 -4.95
N SER A 97 3.23 7.24 -5.66
CA SER A 97 3.01 5.82 -6.00
C SER A 97 4.16 5.22 -6.80
N MET A 98 4.77 5.96 -7.72
CA MET A 98 5.95 5.50 -8.46
C MET A 98 7.19 5.42 -7.56
N VAL A 99 7.37 6.36 -6.62
CA VAL A 99 8.44 6.30 -5.61
C VAL A 99 8.26 5.09 -4.71
N ILE A 100 7.05 4.86 -4.16
CA ILE A 100 6.73 3.69 -3.35
C ILE A 100 7.05 2.41 -4.12
N LEU A 101 6.54 2.32 -5.35
CA LEU A 101 6.76 1.16 -6.19
C LEU A 101 8.24 0.86 -6.44
N SER A 102 9.10 1.89 -6.49
CA SER A 102 10.54 1.71 -6.75
C SER A 102 11.21 0.85 -5.68
N TYR A 103 11.00 1.15 -4.39
CA TYR A 103 11.57 0.37 -3.30
C TYR A 103 10.73 -0.87 -2.98
N TYR A 104 9.41 -0.83 -3.20
CA TYR A 104 8.53 -1.98 -2.99
C TYR A 104 8.89 -3.16 -3.91
N CYS A 105 9.30 -2.90 -5.15
CA CYS A 105 9.83 -3.90 -6.08
C CYS A 105 11.13 -4.56 -5.58
N VAL A 106 11.91 -3.87 -4.76
CA VAL A 106 13.15 -4.39 -4.16
C VAL A 106 12.81 -5.43 -3.10
N ILE A 107 11.82 -5.15 -2.24
CA ILE A 107 11.37 -6.10 -1.23
C ILE A 107 10.72 -7.34 -1.89
N LEU A 108 9.95 -7.14 -2.97
CA LEU A 108 9.43 -8.24 -3.79
C LEU A 108 10.56 -9.09 -4.41
N SER A 109 11.65 -8.46 -4.83
CA SER A 109 12.86 -9.16 -5.27
C SER A 109 13.48 -10.01 -4.16
N TRP A 110 13.51 -9.50 -2.92
CA TRP A 110 13.94 -10.29 -1.76
C TRP A 110 13.04 -11.50 -1.56
N ALA A 111 11.72 -11.30 -1.52
CA ALA A 111 10.75 -12.39 -1.38
C ALA A 111 10.90 -13.46 -2.49
N PHE A 112 11.14 -13.04 -3.73
CA PHE A 112 11.37 -13.95 -4.86
C PHE A 112 12.65 -14.79 -4.69
N ASN A 113 13.75 -14.17 -4.28
CA ASN A 113 15.00 -14.87 -4.00
C ASN A 113 14.84 -15.86 -2.83
N TYR A 114 14.15 -15.46 -1.77
CA TYR A 114 13.87 -16.32 -0.62
C TYR A 114 12.90 -17.47 -0.94
N LEU A 115 11.94 -17.26 -1.85
CA LEU A 115 11.11 -18.35 -2.38
C LEU A 115 11.98 -19.43 -3.04
N ILE A 116 12.92 -19.05 -3.90
CA ILE A 116 13.83 -20.00 -4.56
C ILE A 116 14.70 -20.71 -3.51
N LYS A 117 15.21 -19.98 -2.53
CA LYS A 117 16.04 -20.54 -1.44
C LYS A 117 15.26 -21.45 -0.49
N SER A 118 13.94 -21.33 -0.44
CA SER A 118 13.10 -22.18 0.42
C SER A 118 13.12 -23.65 0.02
N PHE A 119 13.47 -23.98 -1.23
CA PHE A 119 13.59 -25.38 -1.67
C PHE A 119 14.85 -26.07 -1.14
N SER A 120 15.89 -25.30 -0.80
CA SER A 120 17.21 -25.82 -0.38
C SER A 120 17.66 -25.35 1.01
N PHE A 121 16.90 -24.48 1.69
CA PHE A 121 17.35 -23.73 2.87
C PHE A 121 18.64 -22.95 2.61
N GLY A 122 18.63 -22.18 1.54
CA GLY A 122 19.79 -21.41 1.09
C GLY A 122 20.19 -20.21 1.96
N TRP A 123 19.65 -20.08 3.19
CA TRP A 123 19.91 -18.98 4.15
C TRP A 123 20.83 -19.36 5.33
N THR A 124 21.59 -20.46 5.21
CA THR A 124 22.68 -20.87 6.15
C THR A 124 22.24 -21.11 7.61
N GLN A 125 23.19 -21.22 8.55
CA GLN A 125 22.91 -21.35 9.99
C GLN A 125 22.62 -20.02 10.70
N ASP A 126 22.98 -18.89 10.09
CA ASP A 126 22.73 -17.55 10.65
C ASP A 126 21.95 -16.69 9.64
N PRO A 127 20.61 -16.70 9.71
CA PRO A 127 19.77 -15.90 8.83
C PRO A 127 19.99 -14.39 8.96
N ASN A 128 20.46 -13.90 10.10
CA ASN A 128 20.67 -12.47 10.32
C ASN A 128 21.88 -11.98 9.54
N ALA A 129 23.04 -12.64 9.74
CA ALA A 129 24.25 -12.36 8.98
C ALA A 129 24.02 -12.61 7.47
N TYR A 130 23.31 -13.68 7.13
CA TYR A 130 22.96 -13.98 5.74
C TYR A 130 22.17 -12.83 5.09
N PHE A 131 21.15 -12.28 5.77
CA PHE A 131 20.33 -11.23 5.19
C PHE A 131 21.11 -9.92 5.05
N PHE A 132 21.69 -9.41 6.14
CA PHE A 132 22.31 -8.07 6.14
C PHE A 132 23.68 -8.05 5.45
N ASP A 133 24.54 -9.03 5.71
CA ASP A 133 25.93 -8.98 5.26
C ASP A 133 26.10 -9.63 3.88
N GLU A 134 25.53 -10.83 3.67
CA GLU A 134 25.74 -11.57 2.42
C GLU A 134 24.74 -11.21 1.32
N PHE A 135 23.44 -11.17 1.65
CA PHE A 135 22.39 -11.02 0.65
C PHE A 135 22.17 -9.57 0.23
N LEU A 136 22.02 -8.67 1.21
CA LEU A 136 21.93 -7.23 0.95
C LEU A 136 23.30 -6.62 0.62
N GLY A 137 24.36 -7.08 1.28
CA GLY A 137 25.67 -6.42 1.21
C GLY A 137 25.62 -5.04 1.87
N LEU A 138 24.93 -4.93 3.02
CA LEU A 138 24.63 -3.66 3.67
C LEU A 138 25.92 -2.91 4.00
N SER A 139 26.02 -1.67 3.52
CA SER A 139 27.19 -0.82 3.73
C SER A 139 27.13 -0.11 5.09
N SER A 140 28.21 0.57 5.45
CA SER A 140 28.31 1.29 6.73
C SER A 140 27.51 2.60 6.80
N SER A 141 27.01 3.11 5.66
CA SER A 141 26.44 4.45 5.57
C SER A 141 25.40 4.59 4.45
N PRO A 142 24.36 5.43 4.61
CA PRO A 142 23.41 5.77 3.54
C PRO A 142 24.01 6.52 2.33
N PHE A 143 25.30 6.87 2.38
CA PHE A 143 26.05 7.47 1.28
C PHE A 143 27.05 6.51 0.63
N ASP A 144 27.21 5.30 1.18
CA ASP A 144 28.11 4.29 0.66
C ASP A 144 27.35 3.29 -0.22
N PHE A 145 27.36 3.55 -1.52
CA PHE A 145 26.71 2.73 -2.54
C PHE A 145 27.57 1.54 -2.99
N SER A 146 28.67 1.25 -2.30
CA SER A 146 29.47 0.06 -2.59
C SER A 146 28.66 -1.22 -2.31
N GLY A 147 29.03 -2.31 -3.00
CA GLY A 147 28.33 -3.59 -2.91
C GLY A 147 27.02 -3.60 -3.72
N PHE A 148 26.99 -4.29 -4.85
CA PHE A 148 25.76 -4.51 -5.62
C PHE A 148 25.36 -5.97 -5.55
N SER A 149 24.12 -6.23 -5.15
CA SER A 149 23.59 -7.59 -5.07
C SER A 149 22.95 -7.99 -6.39
N LEU A 150 23.69 -8.77 -7.19
CA LEU A 150 23.20 -9.30 -8.47
C LEU A 150 21.87 -10.09 -8.34
N PRO A 151 21.67 -10.95 -7.31
CA PRO A 151 20.38 -11.63 -7.12
C PRO A 151 19.21 -10.64 -6.93
N ILE A 152 19.44 -9.55 -6.21
CA ILE A 152 18.43 -8.50 -6.00
C ILE A 152 18.15 -7.77 -7.33
N MET A 153 19.18 -7.41 -8.10
CA MET A 153 19.02 -6.76 -9.40
C MET A 153 18.21 -7.62 -10.38
N VAL A 154 18.53 -8.92 -10.47
CA VAL A 154 17.79 -9.86 -11.33
C VAL A 154 16.32 -9.95 -10.89
N GLY A 155 16.05 -10.08 -9.59
CA GLY A 155 14.68 -10.10 -9.09
C GLY A 155 13.94 -8.79 -9.36
N ILE A 156 14.58 -7.61 -9.25
CA ILE A 156 13.97 -6.32 -9.59
C ILE A 156 13.56 -6.28 -11.07
N VAL A 157 14.44 -6.73 -11.98
CA VAL A 157 14.14 -6.80 -13.42
C VAL A 157 12.93 -7.71 -13.67
N LEU A 158 12.87 -8.87 -13.00
CA LEU A 158 11.76 -9.81 -13.13
C LEU A 158 10.44 -9.20 -12.63
N ILE A 159 10.43 -8.58 -11.45
CA ILE A 159 9.24 -7.97 -10.86
C ILE A 159 8.73 -6.79 -11.71
N TRP A 160 9.63 -5.94 -12.22
CA TRP A 160 9.24 -4.89 -13.17
C TRP A 160 8.72 -5.45 -14.48
N GLY A 161 9.28 -6.56 -14.98
CA GLY A 161 8.76 -7.28 -16.14
C GLY A 161 7.33 -7.78 -15.92
N ILE A 162 7.03 -8.32 -14.73
CA ILE A 162 5.69 -8.76 -14.33
C ILE A 162 4.72 -7.57 -14.27
N ASN A 163 5.10 -6.50 -13.56
CA ASN A 163 4.28 -5.28 -13.46
C ASN A 163 4.00 -4.69 -14.85
N TRP A 164 5.05 -4.53 -15.67
CA TRP A 164 4.92 -4.07 -17.05
C TRP A 164 3.97 -4.95 -17.85
N TYR A 165 4.11 -6.28 -17.81
CA TYR A 165 3.28 -7.21 -18.58
C TYR A 165 1.79 -7.06 -18.30
N TYR A 166 1.40 -7.00 -17.02
CA TYR A 166 -0.01 -6.88 -16.65
C TYR A 166 -0.56 -5.48 -16.90
N THR A 167 0.19 -4.42 -16.60
CA THR A 167 -0.24 -3.03 -16.87
C THR A 167 -0.34 -2.73 -18.37
N TYR A 168 0.55 -3.32 -19.17
CA TYR A 168 0.53 -3.25 -20.63
C TYR A 168 -0.77 -3.85 -21.21
N ARG A 169 -1.27 -4.94 -20.60
CA ARG A 169 -2.54 -5.59 -20.98
C ARG A 169 -3.79 -4.86 -20.47
N GLY A 170 -3.62 -3.86 -19.62
CA GLY A 170 -4.70 -3.02 -19.10
C GLY A 170 -5.50 -3.66 -17.96
N VAL A 171 -6.59 -2.98 -17.60
CA VAL A 171 -7.36 -3.24 -16.39
C VAL A 171 -8.03 -4.63 -16.41
N SER A 172 -8.89 -4.91 -17.39
CA SER A 172 -9.63 -6.18 -17.46
C SER A 172 -8.77 -7.38 -17.87
N SER A 173 -7.88 -7.19 -18.85
CA SER A 173 -7.08 -8.29 -19.41
C SER A 173 -5.77 -8.56 -18.67
N GLY A 174 -5.33 -7.64 -17.80
CA GLY A 174 -4.14 -7.77 -16.98
C GLY A 174 -4.48 -7.81 -15.50
N ILE A 175 -4.69 -6.63 -14.91
CA ILE A 175 -4.84 -6.43 -13.46
C ILE A 175 -5.97 -7.26 -12.86
N GLU A 176 -7.14 -7.27 -13.50
CA GLU A 176 -8.30 -8.02 -13.01
C GLU A 176 -8.05 -9.53 -13.00
N LYS A 177 -7.52 -10.07 -14.10
CA LYS A 177 -7.28 -11.52 -14.24
C LYS A 177 -6.26 -12.03 -13.23
N VAL A 178 -5.18 -11.29 -13.01
CA VAL A 178 -4.16 -11.71 -12.03
C VAL A 178 -4.70 -11.63 -10.61
N ASN A 179 -5.45 -10.59 -10.26
CA ASN A 179 -6.06 -10.48 -8.92
C ASN A 179 -7.12 -11.55 -8.65
N LYS A 180 -7.94 -11.92 -9.65
CA LYS A 180 -8.91 -13.03 -9.55
C LYS A 180 -8.26 -14.38 -9.22
N PHE A 181 -6.96 -14.54 -9.49
CA PHE A 181 -6.19 -15.73 -9.12
C PHE A 181 -5.38 -15.54 -7.83
N MET A 182 -4.54 -14.50 -7.78
CA MET A 182 -3.59 -14.30 -6.69
C MET A 182 -4.28 -14.02 -5.36
N MET A 183 -5.41 -13.30 -5.33
CA MET A 183 -6.07 -12.95 -4.07
C MET A 183 -6.73 -14.14 -3.36
N PRO A 184 -7.55 -14.97 -4.02
CA PRO A 184 -8.04 -16.20 -3.39
C PRO A 184 -6.90 -17.16 -2.99
N ALA A 185 -5.88 -17.28 -3.83
CA ALA A 185 -4.73 -18.13 -3.53
C ALA A 185 -3.94 -17.62 -2.32
N LEU A 186 -3.73 -16.31 -2.21
CA LEU A 186 -3.09 -15.66 -1.06
C LEU A 186 -3.83 -15.96 0.24
N VAL A 187 -5.15 -15.76 0.27
CA VAL A 187 -5.97 -16.06 1.45
C VAL A 187 -5.89 -17.54 1.81
N THR A 188 -5.95 -18.43 0.81
CA THR A 188 -5.84 -19.89 1.02
C THR A 188 -4.49 -20.27 1.63
N ILE A 189 -3.40 -19.74 1.08
CA ILE A 189 -2.04 -19.96 1.59
C ILE A 189 -1.94 -19.45 3.03
N MET A 190 -2.44 -18.24 3.31
CA MET A 190 -2.41 -17.66 4.64
C MET A 190 -3.18 -18.51 5.65
N VAL A 191 -4.38 -19.00 5.30
CA VAL A 191 -5.15 -19.91 6.16
C VAL A 191 -4.35 -21.18 6.50
N ILE A 192 -3.63 -21.77 5.53
CA ILE A 192 -2.78 -22.94 5.77
C ILE A 192 -1.65 -22.59 6.76
N ILE A 193 -0.97 -21.46 6.55
CA ILE A 193 0.10 -20.98 7.44
C ILE A 193 -0.45 -20.74 8.85
N VAL A 194 -1.63 -20.12 8.99
CA VAL A 194 -2.26 -19.88 10.30
C VAL A 194 -2.60 -21.19 11.00
N ILE A 195 -3.27 -22.13 10.32
CA ILE A 195 -3.61 -23.44 10.90
C ILE A 195 -2.34 -24.13 11.38
N ARG A 196 -1.26 -24.09 10.58
CA ARG A 196 0.01 -24.66 11.02
C ARG A 196 0.59 -23.91 12.20
N GLY A 197 0.59 -22.58 12.17
CA GLY A 197 1.13 -21.71 13.22
C GLY A 197 0.48 -21.95 14.58
N VAL A 198 -0.85 -22.02 14.63
CA VAL A 198 -1.59 -22.20 15.89
C VAL A 198 -1.58 -23.65 16.41
N THR A 199 -1.18 -24.62 15.59
CA THR A 199 -1.07 -26.04 15.97
C THR A 199 0.34 -26.44 16.41
N LEU A 200 1.31 -25.53 16.35
CA LEU A 200 2.66 -25.77 16.85
C LEU A 200 2.71 -25.71 18.38
N GLU A 201 3.60 -26.51 18.97
CA GLU A 201 3.88 -26.46 20.40
C GLU A 201 4.46 -25.10 20.78
N GLY A 202 3.92 -24.45 21.81
CA GLY A 202 4.34 -23.10 22.20
C GLY A 202 3.67 -21.95 21.45
N ALA A 203 2.78 -22.22 20.49
CA ALA A 203 2.03 -21.17 19.79
C ALA A 203 1.25 -20.23 20.75
N THR A 204 0.77 -20.77 21.87
CA THR A 204 0.08 -20.01 22.91
C THR A 204 0.96 -18.90 23.51
N LEU A 205 2.27 -19.07 23.58
CA LEU A 205 3.19 -18.04 24.06
C LEU A 205 3.14 -16.80 23.17
N GLY A 206 3.24 -16.99 21.85
CA GLY A 206 3.17 -15.90 20.89
C GLY A 206 1.77 -15.27 20.78
N LEU A 207 0.71 -16.08 20.86
CA LEU A 207 -0.67 -15.56 20.87
C LEU A 207 -0.96 -14.75 22.14
N ASN A 208 -0.46 -15.18 23.30
CA ASN A 208 -0.56 -14.39 24.53
C ASN A 208 0.23 -13.08 24.41
N ALA A 209 1.42 -13.11 23.83
CA ALA A 209 2.20 -11.90 23.56
C ALA A 209 1.45 -10.92 22.64
N LEU A 210 0.72 -11.45 21.64
CA LEU A 210 -0.05 -10.63 20.71
C LEU A 210 -1.32 -10.03 21.33
N PHE A 211 -2.04 -10.80 22.16
CA PHE A 211 -3.38 -10.41 22.63
C PHE A 211 -3.46 -9.94 24.08
N THR A 212 -2.40 -10.11 24.89
CA THR A 212 -2.37 -9.52 26.24
C THR A 212 -2.28 -8.00 26.11
N PRO A 213 -3.29 -7.24 26.57
CA PRO A 213 -3.33 -5.81 26.35
C PRO A 213 -2.48 -5.07 27.38
N ASP A 214 -1.56 -4.23 26.91
CA ASP A 214 -0.89 -3.23 27.75
C ASP A 214 -1.50 -1.84 27.50
N PHE A 215 -2.52 -1.50 28.29
CA PHE A 215 -3.20 -0.21 28.19
C PHE A 215 -2.32 0.99 28.57
N SER A 216 -1.18 0.78 29.25
CA SER A 216 -0.26 1.88 29.57
C SER A 216 0.34 2.50 28.30
N ARG A 217 0.49 1.69 27.24
CA ARG A 217 1.01 2.13 25.93
C ARG A 217 0.08 3.12 25.23
N LEU A 218 -1.22 3.13 25.54
CA LEU A 218 -2.17 4.08 24.92
C LEU A 218 -1.91 5.54 25.29
N GLY A 219 -1.14 5.80 26.36
CA GLY A 219 -0.67 7.14 26.72
C GLY A 219 0.47 7.65 25.82
N ASP A 220 1.14 6.78 25.07
CA ASP A 220 2.16 7.14 24.10
C ASP A 220 1.51 7.52 22.77
N ILE A 221 1.72 8.76 22.34
CA ILE A 221 1.17 9.24 21.07
C ILE A 221 1.69 8.46 19.85
N ARG A 222 2.89 7.87 19.94
CA ARG A 222 3.48 7.10 18.84
C ARG A 222 2.63 5.89 18.47
N VAL A 223 2.00 5.27 19.46
CA VAL A 223 1.06 4.16 19.26
C VAL A 223 -0.11 4.58 18.35
N TRP A 224 -0.58 5.82 18.49
CA TRP A 224 -1.64 6.37 17.62
C TRP A 224 -1.10 6.73 16.22
N LEU A 225 0.11 7.27 16.14
CA LEU A 225 0.76 7.56 14.85
C LEU A 225 0.98 6.27 14.05
N ASP A 226 1.44 5.20 14.71
CA ASP A 226 1.68 3.90 14.11
C ASP A 226 0.36 3.25 13.65
N ALA A 227 -0.71 3.36 14.45
CA ALA A 227 -2.04 2.88 14.08
C ALA A 227 -2.61 3.55 12.83
N TYR A 228 -2.61 4.88 12.78
CA TYR A 228 -3.10 5.60 11.59
C TYR A 228 -2.16 5.42 10.41
N GLY A 229 -0.84 5.44 10.62
CA GLY A 229 0.13 5.17 9.56
C GLY A 229 -0.09 3.79 8.92
N GLN A 230 -0.35 2.77 9.73
CA GLN A 230 -0.69 1.43 9.26
C GLN A 230 -2.00 1.41 8.47
N VAL A 231 -3.06 2.09 8.94
CA VAL A 231 -4.35 2.15 8.22
C VAL A 231 -4.21 2.87 6.87
N PHE A 232 -3.45 3.96 6.80
CA PHE A 232 -3.22 4.69 5.56
C PHE A 232 -2.42 3.88 4.55
N PHE A 233 -1.32 3.29 5.00
CA PHE A 233 -0.48 2.44 4.17
C PHE A 233 -1.26 1.22 3.69
N SER A 234 -1.92 0.50 4.60
CA SER A 234 -2.62 -0.74 4.26
C SER A 234 -3.85 -0.52 3.39
N LEU A 235 -4.64 0.54 3.57
CA LEU A 235 -5.80 0.78 2.70
C LEU A 235 -5.43 1.53 1.41
N SER A 236 -4.15 1.82 1.16
CA SER A 236 -3.68 2.63 0.03
C SER A 236 -4.36 4.01 -0.06
N LEU A 237 -4.66 4.61 1.10
CA LEU A 237 -5.40 5.87 1.17
C LEU A 237 -4.57 7.04 0.66
N ALA A 238 -5.23 7.96 -0.04
CA ALA A 238 -4.62 9.18 -0.57
C ALA A 238 -3.43 8.94 -1.53
N MET A 239 -3.26 7.71 -2.02
CA MET A 239 -2.29 7.36 -3.06
C MET A 239 -2.87 7.53 -4.46
N GLY A 240 -4.17 7.86 -4.59
CA GLY A 240 -4.85 8.02 -5.87
C GLY A 240 -5.20 6.71 -6.59
N ALA A 241 -4.78 5.56 -6.02
CA ALA A 241 -5.09 4.23 -6.53
C ALA A 241 -6.59 3.93 -6.46
N LEU A 242 -7.23 4.21 -5.32
CA LEU A 242 -8.66 3.96 -5.14
C LEU A 242 -9.51 4.87 -6.06
N ILE A 243 -9.13 6.14 -6.21
CA ILE A 243 -9.74 7.06 -7.18
C ILE A 243 -9.64 6.49 -8.60
N THR A 244 -8.43 6.04 -8.99
CA THR A 244 -8.17 5.49 -10.33
C THR A 244 -8.96 4.20 -10.56
N TYR A 245 -8.98 3.27 -9.61
CA TYR A 245 -9.72 2.02 -9.74
C TYR A 245 -11.24 2.22 -9.79
N ALA A 246 -11.76 3.12 -8.95
CA ALA A 246 -13.19 3.46 -8.96
C ALA A 246 -13.63 4.16 -10.26
N SER A 247 -12.71 4.86 -10.94
CA SER A 247 -13.01 5.49 -12.23
C SER A 247 -13.31 4.50 -13.38
N TYR A 248 -12.95 3.23 -13.24
CA TYR A 248 -13.22 2.17 -14.21
C TYR A 248 -14.53 1.42 -13.96
N LEU A 249 -15.22 1.68 -12.84
CA LEU A 249 -16.50 1.03 -12.51
C LEU A 249 -17.63 1.40 -13.46
N PRO A 250 -18.62 0.55 -13.71
CA PRO A 250 -19.85 0.98 -14.37
C PRO A 250 -20.60 2.02 -13.53
N ARG A 251 -21.39 2.91 -14.16
CA ARG A 251 -22.18 3.93 -13.44
C ARG A 251 -23.15 3.36 -12.43
N LYS A 252 -23.73 2.20 -12.75
CA LYS A 252 -24.66 1.48 -11.88
C LYS A 252 -23.90 0.53 -10.96
N THR A 253 -23.11 1.09 -10.04
CA THR A 253 -22.34 0.33 -9.06
C THR A 253 -22.67 0.75 -7.64
N ASP A 254 -22.82 -0.24 -6.77
CA ASP A 254 -22.93 -0.09 -5.32
C ASP A 254 -21.55 0.16 -4.71
N LEU A 255 -21.26 1.46 -4.47
CA LEU A 255 -19.96 1.93 -3.99
C LEU A 255 -19.77 1.67 -2.50
N ASN A 256 -20.79 1.96 -1.69
CA ASN A 256 -20.64 1.96 -0.24
C ASN A 256 -20.35 0.54 0.27
N ASN A 257 -21.12 -0.44 -0.18
CA ASN A 257 -20.87 -1.83 0.20
C ASN A 257 -19.49 -2.31 -0.26
N SER A 258 -19.05 -1.90 -1.45
CA SER A 258 -17.74 -2.28 -1.96
C SER A 258 -16.60 -1.68 -1.13
N ALA A 259 -16.73 -0.43 -0.67
CA ALA A 259 -15.78 0.21 0.23
C ALA A 259 -15.70 -0.49 1.60
N PHE A 260 -16.85 -0.83 2.19
CA PHE A 260 -16.88 -1.60 3.45
C PHE A 260 -16.25 -2.98 3.30
N ILE A 261 -16.57 -3.71 2.21
CA ILE A 261 -15.95 -5.02 1.93
C ILE A 261 -14.44 -4.88 1.84
N THR A 262 -13.93 -3.90 1.08
CA THR A 262 -12.49 -3.67 0.96
C THR A 262 -11.84 -3.43 2.32
N ALA A 263 -12.39 -2.50 3.12
CA ALA A 263 -11.83 -2.16 4.41
C ALA A 263 -11.81 -3.37 5.37
N PHE A 264 -12.95 -4.06 5.51
CA PHE A 264 -13.03 -5.22 6.41
C PHE A 264 -12.23 -6.43 5.93
N ALA A 265 -12.17 -6.68 4.62
CA ALA A 265 -11.34 -7.76 4.07
C ALA A 265 -9.85 -7.51 4.35
N ASN A 266 -9.39 -6.26 4.19
CA ASN A 266 -8.03 -5.88 4.52
C ASN A 266 -7.72 -6.10 6.01
N CYS A 267 -8.53 -5.51 6.91
CA CYS A 267 -8.32 -5.62 8.36
C CYS A 267 -8.40 -7.09 8.83
N GLY A 268 -9.34 -7.87 8.27
CA GLY A 268 -9.48 -9.29 8.57
C GLY A 268 -8.26 -10.10 8.13
N PHE A 269 -7.68 -9.77 6.97
CA PHE A 269 -6.44 -10.40 6.51
C PHE A 269 -5.24 -10.05 7.41
N GLU A 270 -5.10 -8.78 7.82
CA GLU A 270 -4.05 -8.34 8.77
C GLU A 270 -4.12 -9.12 10.09
N PHE A 271 -5.32 -9.25 10.65
CA PHE A 271 -5.55 -10.05 11.84
C PHE A 271 -5.20 -11.52 11.66
N LEU A 272 -5.65 -12.11 10.54
CA LEU A 272 -5.36 -13.50 10.21
C LEU A 272 -3.85 -13.74 10.12
N ALA A 273 -3.13 -12.87 9.42
CA ALA A 273 -1.68 -12.95 9.29
C ALA A 273 -0.98 -12.81 10.65
N ALA A 274 -1.40 -11.87 11.50
CA ALA A 274 -0.83 -11.68 12.82
C ALA A 274 -0.95 -12.93 13.72
N ILE A 275 -2.11 -13.59 13.69
CA ILE A 275 -2.33 -14.85 14.43
C ILE A 275 -1.36 -15.93 13.94
N GLY A 276 -1.20 -16.10 12.63
CA GLY A 276 -0.29 -17.11 12.07
C GLY A 276 1.18 -16.82 12.39
N VAL A 277 1.58 -15.57 12.20
CA VAL A 277 2.96 -15.10 12.44
C VAL A 277 3.33 -15.30 13.91
N PHE A 278 2.52 -14.80 14.84
CA PHE A 278 2.84 -14.93 16.27
C PHE A 278 2.68 -16.34 16.80
N GLY A 279 1.77 -17.16 16.25
CA GLY A 279 1.74 -18.60 16.55
C GLY A 279 3.07 -19.29 16.20
N ILE A 280 3.63 -18.97 15.03
CA ILE A 280 4.93 -19.49 14.59
C ILE A 280 6.09 -18.94 15.45
N LEU A 281 6.09 -17.66 15.80
CA LEU A 281 7.14 -17.08 16.67
C LEU A 281 7.08 -17.64 18.10
N GLY A 282 5.89 -17.92 18.64
CA GLY A 282 5.74 -18.59 19.93
C GLY A 282 6.38 -19.97 19.95
N TYR A 283 6.26 -20.71 18.85
CA TYR A 283 6.99 -21.97 18.65
C TYR A 283 8.51 -21.75 18.61
N MET A 284 9.00 -20.73 17.89
CA MET A 284 10.43 -20.41 17.85
C MET A 284 10.99 -20.12 19.24
N ALA A 285 10.33 -19.24 20.00
CA ALA A 285 10.72 -18.87 21.36
C ALA A 285 10.75 -20.10 22.29
N THR A 286 9.75 -20.98 22.17
CA THR A 286 9.67 -22.22 22.96
C THR A 286 10.78 -23.20 22.62
N GLN A 287 11.07 -23.41 21.33
CA GLN A 287 12.14 -24.33 20.90
C GLN A 287 13.54 -23.82 21.24
N GLN A 288 13.76 -22.51 21.19
CA GLN A 288 15.03 -21.89 21.53
C GLN A 288 15.19 -21.60 23.03
N ASN A 289 14.12 -21.76 23.82
CA ASN A 289 14.07 -21.44 25.23
C ASN A 289 14.50 -19.99 25.53
N VAL A 290 13.94 -19.06 24.76
CA VAL A 290 14.18 -17.61 24.88
C VAL A 290 12.85 -16.86 25.04
N PRO A 291 12.86 -15.65 25.63
CA PRO A 291 11.70 -14.76 25.62
C PRO A 291 11.15 -14.49 24.21
N ILE A 292 9.86 -14.18 24.11
CA ILE A 292 9.22 -13.84 22.83
C ILE A 292 9.84 -12.58 22.21
N ASP A 293 10.23 -11.61 23.03
CA ASP A 293 10.88 -10.36 22.62
C ASP A 293 12.16 -10.60 21.81
N ASP A 294 12.91 -11.67 22.10
CA ASP A 294 14.18 -11.97 21.46
C ASP A 294 13.99 -12.57 20.05
N VAL A 295 12.81 -13.11 19.74
CA VAL A 295 12.50 -13.68 18.42
C VAL A 295 11.69 -12.74 17.53
N VAL A 296 11.15 -11.65 18.09
CA VAL A 296 10.41 -10.62 17.34
C VAL A 296 11.38 -9.57 16.83
N THR A 297 11.77 -9.70 15.57
CA THR A 297 12.63 -8.72 14.88
C THR A 297 11.79 -7.60 14.25
N GLN A 298 12.41 -6.42 14.06
CA GLN A 298 11.72 -5.25 13.54
C GLN A 298 11.42 -5.36 12.04
N SER A 299 10.20 -4.96 11.64
CA SER A 299 9.79 -4.73 10.24
C SER A 299 10.26 -5.84 9.26
N VAL A 300 11.16 -5.51 8.31
CA VAL A 300 11.68 -6.45 7.30
C VAL A 300 12.47 -7.61 7.92
N GLY A 301 13.09 -7.42 9.07
CA GLY A 301 13.77 -8.47 9.81
C GLY A 301 12.81 -9.59 10.21
N LEU A 302 11.53 -9.30 10.43
CA LEU A 302 10.56 -10.34 10.77
C LEU A 302 10.44 -11.36 9.64
N ALA A 303 10.22 -10.87 8.42
CA ALA A 303 10.04 -11.72 7.25
C ALA A 303 11.34 -12.36 6.73
N PHE A 304 12.47 -11.66 6.82
CA PHE A 304 13.71 -12.09 6.18
C PHE A 304 14.81 -12.58 7.15
N VAL A 305 14.57 -12.53 8.47
CA VAL A 305 15.47 -13.09 9.48
C VAL A 305 14.73 -14.07 10.39
N ALA A 306 13.70 -13.62 11.12
CA ALA A 306 13.00 -14.46 12.11
C ALA A 306 12.25 -15.63 11.45
N PHE A 307 11.55 -15.38 10.34
CA PHE A 307 10.88 -16.45 9.58
C PHE A 307 11.86 -17.50 9.02
N PRO A 308 12.92 -17.13 8.28
CA PRO A 308 13.95 -18.07 7.87
C PRO A 308 14.51 -18.90 9.03
N GLN A 309 14.73 -18.29 10.20
CA GLN A 309 15.21 -18.98 11.40
C GLN A 309 14.22 -20.04 11.90
N VAL A 310 12.95 -19.69 12.10
CA VAL A 310 11.95 -20.66 12.58
C VAL A 310 11.69 -21.78 11.56
N LEU A 311 11.81 -21.51 10.25
CA LEU A 311 11.69 -22.54 9.22
C LEU A 311 12.77 -23.61 9.34
N LEU A 312 13.99 -23.26 9.79
CA LEU A 312 15.04 -24.24 10.08
C LEU A 312 14.65 -25.15 11.26
N LEU A 313 14.01 -24.58 12.29
CA LEU A 313 13.56 -25.33 13.47
C LEU A 313 12.44 -26.34 13.16
N MET A 314 11.57 -26.03 12.19
CA MET A 314 10.45 -26.91 11.79
C MET A 314 10.91 -28.20 11.09
N GLY A 315 12.20 -28.34 10.80
CA GLY A 315 12.77 -29.49 10.13
C GLY A 315 12.56 -29.49 8.60
N PRO A 316 13.19 -30.44 7.87
CA PRO A 316 13.35 -30.34 6.43
C PRO A 316 12.07 -30.34 5.60
N PHE A 317 11.05 -31.10 5.99
CA PHE A 317 9.80 -31.16 5.22
C PHE A 317 8.94 -29.91 5.49
N TRP A 318 8.59 -29.69 6.75
CA TRP A 318 7.69 -28.60 7.15
C TRP A 318 8.32 -27.22 6.94
N GLY A 319 9.61 -27.06 7.23
CA GLY A 319 10.30 -25.79 6.99
C GLY A 319 10.36 -25.41 5.51
N LYS A 320 10.61 -26.35 4.60
CA LYS A 320 10.59 -26.06 3.15
C LYS A 320 9.19 -25.72 2.67
N LEU A 321 8.20 -26.51 3.06
CA LEU A 321 6.81 -26.28 2.69
C LEU A 321 6.32 -24.91 3.19
N MET A 322 6.54 -24.60 4.47
CA MET A 322 6.15 -23.32 5.06
C MET A 322 6.93 -22.15 4.46
N GLY A 323 8.22 -22.33 4.14
CA GLY A 323 9.00 -21.30 3.44
C GLY A 323 8.44 -20.98 2.06
N VAL A 324 8.16 -22.01 1.26
CA VAL A 324 7.54 -21.83 -0.07
C VAL A 324 6.19 -21.12 0.06
N LEU A 325 5.33 -21.55 0.99
CA LEU A 325 4.02 -20.92 1.21
C LEU A 325 4.16 -19.47 1.68
N PHE A 326 5.01 -19.20 2.67
CA PHE A 326 5.21 -17.86 3.23
C PHE A 326 5.74 -16.88 2.18
N PHE A 327 6.84 -17.20 1.49
CA PHE A 327 7.39 -16.29 0.48
C PHE A 327 6.50 -16.19 -0.77
N THR A 328 5.74 -17.23 -1.12
CA THR A 328 4.69 -17.10 -2.16
C THR A 328 3.60 -16.13 -1.73
N SER A 329 3.17 -16.16 -0.46
CA SER A 329 2.17 -15.22 0.06
C SER A 329 2.65 -13.77 -0.03
N LEU A 330 3.93 -13.52 0.30
CA LEU A 330 4.55 -12.20 0.16
C LEU A 330 4.57 -11.75 -1.31
N ILE A 331 4.96 -12.64 -2.23
CA ILE A 331 4.97 -12.32 -3.67
C ILE A 331 3.58 -12.01 -4.19
N PHE A 332 2.56 -12.78 -3.79
CA PHE A 332 1.18 -12.53 -4.24
C PHE A 332 0.64 -11.20 -3.70
N ALA A 333 0.73 -10.96 -2.40
CA ALA A 333 0.32 -9.69 -1.79
C ALA A 333 1.09 -8.50 -2.40
N GLY A 334 2.39 -8.69 -2.64
CA GLY A 334 3.21 -7.66 -3.22
C GLY A 334 2.87 -7.36 -4.69
N ILE A 335 2.71 -8.37 -5.55
CA ILE A 335 2.39 -8.16 -6.97
C ILE A 335 1.02 -7.50 -7.13
N THR A 336 0.00 -7.93 -6.36
CA THR A 336 -1.33 -7.34 -6.46
C THR A 336 -1.33 -5.87 -6.06
N SER A 337 -0.59 -5.51 -5.01
CA SER A 337 -0.41 -4.12 -4.58
C SER A 337 0.41 -3.31 -5.58
N SER A 338 1.52 -3.85 -6.11
CA SER A 338 2.39 -3.11 -7.04
C SER A 338 1.69 -2.74 -8.35
N LEU A 339 0.74 -3.58 -8.80
CA LEU A 339 -0.08 -3.30 -9.98
C LEU A 339 -1.01 -2.09 -9.79
N SER A 340 -1.46 -1.82 -8.56
CA SER A 340 -2.26 -0.63 -8.26
C SER A 340 -1.44 0.67 -8.31
N LEU A 341 -0.21 0.63 -7.79
CA LEU A 341 0.70 1.77 -7.77
C LEU A 341 1.11 2.17 -9.19
N ILE A 342 1.52 1.21 -10.02
CA ILE A 342 1.90 1.51 -11.42
C ILE A 342 0.69 1.94 -12.26
N GLU A 343 -0.49 1.38 -12.02
CA GLU A 343 -1.70 1.76 -12.76
C GLU A 343 -2.12 3.20 -12.45
N THR A 344 -1.94 3.64 -11.21
CA THR A 344 -2.20 5.03 -10.80
C THR A 344 -1.35 6.01 -11.61
N PHE A 345 -0.04 5.74 -11.69
CA PHE A 345 0.87 6.57 -12.49
C PHE A 345 0.56 6.46 -13.99
N THR A 346 0.40 5.24 -14.50
CA THR A 346 0.17 4.97 -15.93
C THR A 346 -1.13 5.61 -16.41
N SER A 347 -2.24 5.43 -15.68
CA SER A 347 -3.53 6.03 -16.04
C SER A 347 -3.48 7.55 -15.99
N SER A 348 -2.74 8.14 -15.05
CA SER A 348 -2.56 9.59 -14.95
C SER A 348 -1.92 10.17 -16.21
N PHE A 349 -0.86 9.52 -16.71
CA PHE A 349 -0.20 9.92 -17.95
C PHE A 349 -1.02 9.65 -19.20
N ILE A 350 -1.73 8.52 -19.28
CA ILE A 350 -2.66 8.23 -20.38
C ILE A 350 -3.72 9.34 -20.45
N ASP A 351 -4.35 9.67 -19.32
CA ASP A 351 -5.40 10.68 -19.27
C ASP A 351 -4.88 12.06 -19.69
N LYS A 352 -3.69 12.45 -19.22
CA LYS A 352 -3.09 13.76 -19.52
C LYS A 352 -2.67 13.92 -20.98
N THR A 353 -2.03 12.89 -21.52
CA THR A 353 -1.31 12.97 -22.80
C THR A 353 -2.07 12.34 -23.96
N GLY A 354 -3.05 11.47 -23.70
CA GLY A 354 -3.71 10.68 -24.74
C GLY A 354 -2.78 9.69 -25.44
N ILE A 355 -1.57 9.46 -24.93
CA ILE A 355 -0.64 8.48 -25.47
C ILE A 355 -1.18 7.08 -25.17
N GLU A 356 -1.05 6.19 -26.15
CA GLU A 356 -1.46 4.79 -26.02
C GLU A 356 -0.87 4.13 -24.76
N ARG A 357 -1.72 3.42 -24.01
CA ARG A 357 -1.38 2.68 -22.79
C ARG A 357 -0.07 1.90 -22.89
N LYS A 358 0.13 1.16 -23.98
CA LYS A 358 1.32 0.32 -24.19
C LYS A 358 2.62 1.12 -24.11
N LYS A 359 2.65 2.31 -24.70
CA LYS A 359 3.82 3.20 -24.68
C LYS A 359 4.02 3.78 -23.29
N VAL A 360 2.95 4.27 -22.65
CA VAL A 360 3.03 4.84 -21.30
C VAL A 360 3.49 3.79 -20.28
N ALA A 361 2.89 2.60 -20.28
CA ALA A 361 3.26 1.50 -19.39
C ALA A 361 4.72 1.07 -19.59
N THR A 362 5.21 1.04 -20.83
CA THR A 362 6.61 0.71 -21.13
C THR A 362 7.57 1.77 -20.60
N VAL A 363 7.30 3.05 -20.84
CA VAL A 363 8.14 4.15 -20.34
C VAL A 363 8.11 4.20 -18.81
N ALA A 364 6.94 4.08 -18.19
CA ALA A 364 6.79 4.03 -16.74
C ALA A 364 7.56 2.85 -16.14
N GLY A 365 7.47 1.66 -16.76
CA GLY A 365 8.23 0.48 -16.35
C GLY A 365 9.74 0.66 -16.44
N LEU A 366 10.25 1.29 -17.50
CA LEU A 366 11.69 1.55 -17.65
C LEU A 366 12.22 2.58 -16.65
N ILE A 367 11.48 3.67 -16.42
CA ILE A 367 11.83 4.68 -15.41
C ILE A 367 11.83 4.05 -14.03
N GLY A 368 10.78 3.30 -13.71
CA GLY A 368 10.64 2.59 -12.45
C GLY A 368 11.75 1.57 -12.23
N LEU A 369 12.07 0.76 -13.24
CA LEU A 369 13.19 -0.18 -13.20
C LEU A 369 14.52 0.53 -12.92
N ALA A 370 14.83 1.59 -13.67
CA ALA A 370 16.07 2.34 -13.48
C ALA A 370 16.17 2.92 -12.06
N SER A 371 15.08 3.49 -11.53
CA SER A 371 15.04 4.00 -10.16
C SER A 371 15.19 2.91 -9.10
N SER A 372 14.62 1.72 -9.34
CA SER A 372 14.66 0.60 -8.39
C SER A 372 16.04 -0.03 -8.27
N LEU A 373 16.82 -0.03 -9.36
CA LEU A 373 18.17 -0.59 -9.37
C LEU A 373 19.14 0.15 -8.42
N ALA A 374 18.87 1.41 -8.08
CA ALA A 374 19.66 2.14 -7.10
C ALA A 374 19.61 1.50 -5.69
N TYR A 375 18.48 0.89 -5.34
CA TYR A 375 18.27 0.21 -4.06
C TYR A 375 18.88 -1.20 -4.01
N ALA A 376 19.49 -1.70 -5.10
CA ALA A 376 20.23 -2.95 -5.09
C ALA A 376 21.69 -2.79 -4.63
N SER A 377 22.09 -1.56 -4.28
CA SER A 377 23.39 -1.24 -3.69
C SER A 377 23.40 -1.48 -2.18
N GLY A 378 24.58 -1.46 -1.55
CA GLY A 378 24.74 -1.62 -0.10
C GLY A 378 24.09 -0.50 0.71
N ALA A 379 23.83 0.68 0.12
CA ALA A 379 23.03 1.73 0.75
C ALA A 379 21.51 1.50 0.64
N GLY A 380 21.07 0.49 -0.11
CA GLY A 380 19.70 0.32 -0.56
C GLY A 380 18.67 0.21 0.56
N LEU A 381 18.99 -0.49 1.65
CA LEU A 381 18.08 -0.60 2.80
C LEU A 381 17.89 0.76 3.50
N TYR A 382 18.94 1.56 3.65
CA TYR A 382 18.84 2.89 4.25
C TYR A 382 18.00 3.84 3.40
N LEU A 383 18.21 3.82 2.08
CA LEU A 383 17.41 4.61 1.15
C LEU A 383 15.93 4.24 1.23
N LEU A 384 15.64 2.94 1.22
CA LEU A 384 14.29 2.41 1.33
C LEU A 384 13.63 2.90 2.62
N ASP A 385 14.31 2.75 3.76
CA ASP A 385 13.75 3.09 5.06
C ASP A 385 13.46 4.60 5.20
N ILE A 386 14.43 5.44 4.84
CA ILE A 386 14.27 6.91 4.88
C ILE A 386 13.13 7.34 3.93
N ILE A 387 13.12 6.85 2.69
CA ILE A 387 12.11 7.27 1.71
C ILE A 387 10.72 6.77 2.13
N ASP A 388 10.58 5.52 2.59
CA ASP A 388 9.30 4.97 3.06
C ASP A 388 8.73 5.77 4.23
N HIS A 389 9.57 6.11 5.21
CA HIS A 389 9.18 6.95 6.33
C HIS A 389 8.65 8.31 5.86
N TYR A 390 9.40 9.02 5.01
CA TYR A 390 8.98 10.36 4.60
C TYR A 390 7.74 10.37 3.70
N VAL A 391 7.60 9.37 2.82
CA VAL A 391 6.40 9.24 1.98
C VAL A 391 5.18 8.97 2.86
N ASN A 392 5.24 7.97 3.75
CA ASN A 392 4.08 7.55 4.53
C ASN A 392 3.72 8.54 5.64
N ALA A 393 4.71 9.08 6.36
CA ALA A 393 4.45 9.97 7.50
C ALA A 393 4.04 11.40 7.07
N TYR A 394 4.55 11.89 5.93
CA TYR A 394 4.32 13.28 5.51
C TYR A 394 3.52 13.39 4.22
N VAL A 395 3.94 12.75 3.13
CA VAL A 395 3.30 12.95 1.82
C VAL A 395 1.86 12.43 1.84
N ILE A 396 1.68 11.16 2.18
CA ILE A 396 0.37 10.49 2.12
C ILE A 396 -0.59 11.07 3.17
N VAL A 397 -0.13 11.32 4.40
CA VAL A 397 -0.95 11.96 5.44
C VAL A 397 -1.37 13.38 5.05
N THR A 398 -0.46 14.18 4.48
CA THR A 398 -0.79 15.53 4.01
C THR A 398 -1.80 15.48 2.87
N LEU A 399 -1.64 14.55 1.93
CA LEU A 399 -2.59 14.36 0.84
C LEU A 399 -3.97 13.94 1.34
N GLY A 400 -4.03 13.00 2.30
CA GLY A 400 -5.28 12.59 2.95
C GLY A 400 -5.99 13.74 3.66
N MET A 401 -5.24 14.63 4.31
CA MET A 401 -5.80 15.84 4.92
C MET A 401 -6.31 16.81 3.86
N VAL A 402 -5.50 17.09 2.83
CA VAL A 402 -5.85 18.02 1.75
C VAL A 402 -7.07 17.53 0.96
N GLU A 403 -7.15 16.25 0.62
CA GLU A 403 -8.30 15.70 -0.09
C GLU A 403 -9.57 15.72 0.75
N ALA A 404 -9.49 15.39 2.04
CA ALA A 404 -10.65 15.43 2.94
C ALA A 404 -11.21 16.85 3.05
N ILE A 405 -10.34 17.86 3.16
CA ILE A 405 -10.73 19.27 3.19
C ILE A 405 -11.33 19.70 1.85
N LEU A 406 -10.64 19.44 0.74
CA LEU A 406 -11.07 19.93 -0.57
C LEU A 406 -12.35 19.24 -1.06
N ILE A 407 -12.41 17.92 -0.98
CA ILE A 407 -13.61 17.19 -1.40
C ILE A 407 -14.74 17.43 -0.38
N GLY A 408 -14.42 17.47 0.92
CA GLY A 408 -15.40 17.68 1.99
C GLY A 408 -16.08 19.05 1.95
N TRP A 409 -15.32 20.12 1.72
CA TRP A 409 -15.82 21.50 1.79
C TRP A 409 -15.99 22.18 0.43
N VAL A 410 -15.08 21.96 -0.53
CA VAL A 410 -15.11 22.65 -1.82
C VAL A 410 -16.00 21.90 -2.82
N VAL A 411 -15.78 20.60 -2.99
CA VAL A 411 -16.67 19.76 -3.83
C VAL A 411 -18.01 19.54 -3.12
N GLY A 412 -17.95 19.34 -1.79
CA GLY A 412 -19.08 19.20 -0.89
C GLY A 412 -19.35 17.75 -0.55
N ALA A 413 -19.09 17.37 0.71
CA ALA A 413 -19.33 16.03 1.23
C ALA A 413 -20.78 15.58 0.98
N SER A 414 -21.79 16.42 1.21
CA SER A 414 -23.18 16.04 0.99
C SER A 414 -23.51 15.67 -0.47
N LYS A 415 -22.84 16.29 -1.45
CA LYS A 415 -22.97 15.92 -2.88
C LYS A 415 -22.30 14.58 -3.19
N MET A 416 -21.20 14.28 -2.51
CA MET A 416 -20.51 12.99 -2.62
C MET A 416 -21.33 11.88 -1.95
N ARG A 417 -21.91 12.16 -0.79
CA ARG A 417 -22.83 11.26 -0.08
C ARG A 417 -24.03 10.92 -0.93
N ALA A 418 -24.66 11.92 -1.55
CA ALA A 418 -25.83 11.72 -2.41
C ALA A 418 -25.49 10.82 -3.61
N HIS A 419 -24.37 11.10 -4.29
CA HIS A 419 -23.85 10.28 -5.39
C HIS A 419 -23.61 8.82 -4.97
N ALA A 420 -22.98 8.60 -3.83
CA ALA A 420 -22.70 7.26 -3.34
C ALA A 420 -23.99 6.51 -2.91
N ASN A 421 -24.96 7.21 -2.32
CA ASN A 421 -26.20 6.64 -1.82
C ASN A 421 -27.26 6.36 -2.90
N GLU A 422 -27.10 6.90 -4.11
CA GLU A 422 -28.09 6.75 -5.19
C GLU A 422 -28.38 5.28 -5.51
N ILE A 423 -27.33 4.45 -5.52
CA ILE A 423 -27.40 3.04 -5.93
C ILE A 423 -27.06 2.09 -4.76
N SER A 424 -26.28 2.55 -3.78
CA SER A 424 -25.75 1.68 -2.75
C SER A 424 -26.81 1.20 -1.76
N TYR A 425 -26.73 -0.08 -1.38
CA TYR A 425 -27.62 -0.68 -0.37
C TYR A 425 -27.36 -0.12 1.02
N ILE A 426 -26.09 -0.01 1.41
CA ILE A 426 -25.68 0.67 2.64
C ILE A 426 -25.71 2.17 2.37
N ARG A 427 -26.58 2.92 3.05
CA ARG A 427 -26.65 4.38 2.91
C ARG A 427 -25.77 5.08 3.94
N LEU A 428 -24.93 5.99 3.46
CA LEU A 428 -24.13 6.88 4.30
C LEU A 428 -25.02 7.93 4.94
N GLY A 429 -24.84 8.15 6.24
CA GLY A 429 -25.57 9.15 7.02
C GLY A 429 -24.78 10.45 7.21
N ALA A 430 -25.21 11.25 8.18
CA ALA A 430 -24.49 12.47 8.57
C ALA A 430 -23.12 12.17 9.19
N TRP A 431 -22.95 11.00 9.81
CA TRP A 431 -21.68 10.58 10.43
C TRP A 431 -20.51 10.67 9.44
N TRP A 432 -20.70 10.22 8.19
CA TRP A 432 -19.64 10.21 7.19
C TRP A 432 -19.24 11.63 6.77
N GLU A 433 -20.22 12.54 6.63
CA GLU A 433 -19.92 13.95 6.37
C GLU A 433 -19.17 14.60 7.52
N ILE A 434 -19.53 14.27 8.77
CA ILE A 434 -18.83 14.77 9.96
C ILE A 434 -17.37 14.26 9.98
N MET A 435 -17.16 12.99 9.64
CA MET A 435 -15.81 12.43 9.53
C MET A 435 -14.98 13.19 8.51
N ILE A 436 -15.44 13.26 7.26
CA ILE A 436 -14.69 13.90 6.17
C ILE A 436 -14.47 15.40 6.39
N LYS A 437 -15.46 16.11 6.92
CA LYS A 437 -15.36 17.57 7.05
C LYS A 437 -14.57 18.02 8.28
N PHE A 438 -14.58 17.23 9.36
CA PHE A 438 -14.05 17.66 10.65
C PHE A 438 -13.10 16.64 11.26
N VAL A 439 -13.56 15.42 11.54
CA VAL A 439 -12.77 14.47 12.34
C VAL A 439 -11.50 14.03 11.62
N THR A 440 -11.63 13.54 10.39
CA THR A 440 -10.47 13.07 9.60
C THR A 440 -9.44 14.18 9.40
N PRO A 441 -9.79 15.39 8.91
CA PRO A 441 -8.80 16.46 8.76
C PRO A 441 -8.14 16.89 10.07
N ILE A 442 -8.89 16.97 11.17
CA ILE A 442 -8.34 17.38 12.48
C ILE A 442 -7.33 16.34 12.97
N VAL A 443 -7.67 15.05 12.89
CA VAL A 443 -6.76 14.00 13.35
C VAL A 443 -5.49 13.98 12.50
N LEU A 444 -5.61 14.05 11.17
CA LEU A 444 -4.44 14.07 10.30
C LEU A 444 -3.58 15.32 10.50
N PHE A 445 -4.19 16.48 10.76
CA PHE A 445 -3.45 17.68 11.11
C PHE A 445 -2.65 17.50 12.41
N VAL A 446 -3.30 16.97 13.46
CA VAL A 446 -2.64 16.71 14.75
C VAL A 446 -1.49 15.73 14.56
N MET A 447 -1.72 14.64 13.84
CA MET A 447 -0.67 13.66 13.55
C MET A 447 0.51 14.29 12.82
N LEU A 448 0.25 15.01 11.73
CA LEU A 448 1.29 15.66 10.93
C LEU A 448 2.09 16.65 11.77
N ALA A 449 1.42 17.48 12.58
CA ALA A 449 2.08 18.43 13.46
C ALA A 449 2.99 17.73 14.48
N LEU A 450 2.54 16.63 15.07
CA LEU A 450 3.30 15.87 16.05
C LEU A 450 4.49 15.14 15.42
N SER A 451 4.30 14.54 14.24
CA SER A 451 5.39 13.92 13.46
C SER A 451 6.47 14.93 13.13
N ILE A 452 6.10 16.13 12.66
CA ILE A 452 7.07 17.21 12.36
C ILE A 452 7.82 17.64 13.62
N VAL A 453 7.12 17.81 14.76
CA VAL A 453 7.77 18.19 16.02
C VAL A 453 8.76 17.11 16.48
N GLN A 454 8.40 15.83 16.34
CA GLN A 454 9.28 14.73 16.68
C GLN A 454 10.51 14.71 15.76
N GLU A 455 10.31 14.82 14.45
CA GLU A 455 11.40 14.82 13.45
C GLU A 455 12.43 15.91 13.72
N ILE A 456 11.97 17.13 14.02
CA ILE A 456 12.86 18.26 14.30
C ILE A 456 13.65 18.04 15.60
N ARG A 457 13.07 17.35 16.60
CA ARG A 457 13.68 17.17 17.92
C ARG A 457 14.64 16.00 18.00
N THR A 458 14.28 14.87 17.39
CA THR A 458 15.01 13.60 17.56
C THR A 458 15.61 13.07 16.27
N GLY A 459 15.19 13.58 15.11
CA GLY A 459 15.43 12.93 13.82
C GLY A 459 14.74 11.57 13.71
N TYR A 460 15.13 10.81 12.69
CA TYR A 460 14.61 9.48 12.37
C TYR A 460 15.74 8.44 12.39
N GLU A 461 15.58 7.38 13.20
CA GLU A 461 16.45 6.20 13.32
C GLU A 461 17.96 6.48 13.46
N GLY A 462 18.33 7.67 13.98
CA GLY A 462 19.72 8.08 14.13
C GLY A 462 20.45 8.37 12.81
N TYR A 463 19.74 8.48 11.69
CA TYR A 463 20.35 8.78 10.40
C TYR A 463 20.94 10.20 10.34
N PRO A 464 22.03 10.40 9.57
CA PRO A 464 22.60 11.73 9.36
C PRO A 464 21.55 12.69 8.80
N THR A 465 21.47 13.91 9.34
CA THR A 465 20.53 14.94 8.88
C THR A 465 20.66 15.22 7.38
N SER A 466 21.88 15.14 6.82
CA SER A 466 22.10 15.27 5.38
C SER A 466 21.38 14.19 4.56
N ALA A 467 21.31 12.95 5.06
CA ALA A 467 20.60 11.85 4.39
C ALA A 467 19.08 12.07 4.48
N LEU A 468 18.59 12.49 5.64
CA LEU A 468 17.17 12.82 5.84
C LEU A 468 16.71 13.97 4.94
N LEU A 469 17.53 15.02 4.79
CA LEU A 469 17.24 16.13 3.88
C LEU A 469 17.29 15.71 2.41
N LEU A 470 18.30 14.91 2.02
CA LEU A 470 18.52 14.52 0.63
C LEU A 470 17.51 13.48 0.13
N TYR A 471 17.23 12.44 0.92
CA TYR A 471 16.37 11.34 0.49
C TYR A 471 14.92 11.53 0.93
N GLY A 472 14.69 12.14 2.10
CA GLY A 472 13.36 12.43 2.62
C GLY A 472 12.80 13.75 2.08
N VAL A 473 13.31 14.88 2.58
CA VAL A 473 12.71 16.20 2.32
C VAL A 473 12.75 16.59 0.84
N LEU A 474 13.88 16.38 0.16
CA LEU A 474 14.01 16.70 -1.27
C LEU A 474 13.01 15.90 -2.13
N MET A 475 12.74 14.64 -1.79
CA MET A 475 11.74 13.82 -2.50
C MET A 475 10.34 14.44 -2.40
N ILE A 476 9.96 14.95 -1.22
CA ILE A 476 8.68 15.67 -1.03
C ILE A 476 8.63 16.91 -1.92
N VAL A 477 9.70 17.70 -1.93
CA VAL A 477 9.80 18.90 -2.77
C VAL A 477 9.67 18.53 -4.25
N ILE A 478 10.36 17.48 -4.70
CA ILE A 478 10.28 16.99 -6.08
C ILE A 478 8.84 16.58 -6.42
N ALA A 479 8.14 15.86 -5.53
CA ALA A 479 6.76 15.43 -5.77
C ALA A 479 5.80 16.62 -5.98
N VAL A 480 5.92 17.66 -5.16
CA VAL A 480 5.12 18.88 -5.27
C VAL A 480 5.46 19.67 -6.54
N VAL A 481 6.75 19.87 -6.81
CA VAL A 481 7.21 20.57 -8.02
C VAL A 481 6.77 19.83 -9.27
N PHE A 482 6.88 18.50 -9.28
CA PHE A 482 6.39 17.66 -10.37
C PHE A 482 4.89 17.89 -10.61
N GLY A 483 4.07 17.89 -9.55
CA GLY A 483 2.65 18.17 -9.69
C GLY A 483 2.33 19.55 -10.29
N ILE A 484 3.06 20.59 -9.86
CA ILE A 484 2.91 21.95 -10.39
C ILE A 484 3.32 22.02 -11.87
N VAL A 485 4.45 21.39 -12.22
CA VAL A 485 4.94 21.34 -13.61
C VAL A 485 3.95 20.60 -14.51
N MET A 486 3.37 19.49 -14.04
CA MET A 486 2.38 18.73 -14.81
C MET A 486 1.07 19.49 -15.00
N GLN A 487 0.64 20.28 -14.01
CA GLN A 487 -0.50 21.19 -14.16
C GLN A 487 -0.22 22.31 -15.17
N ALA A 488 1.01 22.85 -15.20
CA ALA A 488 1.39 23.89 -16.16
C ALA A 488 1.40 23.38 -17.61
N ARG A 489 1.61 22.07 -17.81
CA ARG A 489 1.43 21.44 -19.12
C ARG A 489 -0.06 21.35 -19.45
N GLY A 490 -0.48 21.81 -20.62
CA GLY A 490 -1.88 21.68 -21.05
C GLY A 490 -2.34 20.22 -21.17
N TRP A 491 -3.66 19.99 -21.12
CA TRP A 491 -4.23 18.68 -21.45
C TRP A 491 -4.26 18.50 -22.98
N ASN A 492 -3.73 17.38 -23.49
CA ASN A 492 -3.69 17.14 -24.94
C ASN A 492 -5.09 17.05 -25.56
N ASN A 493 -6.08 16.58 -24.80
CA ASN A 493 -7.49 16.60 -25.19
C ASN A 493 -8.29 17.49 -24.22
N PRO A 494 -8.48 18.79 -24.52
CA PRO A 494 -9.24 19.70 -23.66
C PRO A 494 -10.70 19.30 -23.44
N ALA A 495 -11.29 18.50 -24.33
CA ALA A 495 -12.66 18.01 -24.18
C ALA A 495 -12.78 17.01 -23.01
N MET A 496 -11.73 16.23 -22.72
CA MET A 496 -11.74 15.32 -21.56
C MET A 496 -11.84 16.05 -20.21
N VAL A 497 -11.44 17.32 -20.16
CA VAL A 497 -11.50 18.15 -18.96
C VAL A 497 -12.91 18.70 -18.72
N LYS A 498 -13.73 18.83 -19.77
CA LYS A 498 -15.14 19.18 -19.59
C LYS A 498 -15.85 17.97 -18.99
N TYR A 499 -16.56 18.21 -17.89
CA TYR A 499 -17.39 17.22 -17.23
C TYR A 499 -18.77 17.84 -17.09
N ASP A 500 -19.70 17.42 -17.94
CA ASP A 500 -21.05 17.98 -18.03
C ASP A 500 -21.99 17.47 -16.91
N GLY A 501 -21.42 16.88 -15.86
CA GLY A 501 -22.14 16.37 -14.70
C GLY A 501 -22.60 14.92 -14.87
N TYR A 502 -22.89 14.27 -13.74
CA TYR A 502 -23.46 12.91 -13.73
C TYR A 502 -24.89 12.90 -14.30
N GLU A 503 -25.66 13.98 -14.08
CA GLU A 503 -27.06 14.11 -14.50
C GLU A 503 -27.23 14.09 -16.02
N HIS A 504 -26.44 14.88 -16.77
CA HIS A 504 -26.55 14.96 -18.24
C HIS A 504 -26.36 13.58 -18.90
N ASP A 505 -25.37 12.83 -18.44
CA ASP A 505 -25.06 11.50 -18.99
C ASP A 505 -25.99 10.37 -18.46
N TYR A 506 -26.64 10.54 -17.30
CA TYR A 506 -27.61 9.55 -16.79
C TYR A 506 -28.87 9.56 -17.66
N TYR A 507 -29.38 10.75 -18.01
CA TYR A 507 -30.52 10.91 -18.90
C TYR A 507 -30.26 10.34 -20.31
N GLU A 508 -29.04 10.49 -20.86
CA GLU A 508 -28.69 9.86 -22.14
C GLU A 508 -28.69 8.32 -22.08
N LEU A 509 -28.37 7.72 -20.93
CA LEU A 509 -28.34 6.26 -20.75
C LEU A 509 -29.73 5.67 -20.48
N GLU A 510 -30.62 6.42 -19.82
CA GLU A 510 -32.03 6.04 -19.71
C GLU A 510 -32.75 6.11 -21.06
N GLN A 511 -32.41 7.07 -21.92
CA GLN A 511 -32.96 7.16 -23.28
C GLN A 511 -32.46 6.05 -24.23
N LYS A 512 -31.39 5.33 -23.86
CA LYS A 512 -30.83 4.19 -24.62
C LYS A 512 -31.29 2.82 -24.08
N ARG A 513 -32.16 2.79 -23.08
CA ARG A 513 -32.90 1.59 -22.64
C ARG A 513 -34.31 1.63 -23.19
#